data_AF-A0A8W8NVL4-F1
#
_entry.id   AF-A0A8W8NVL4-F1
#
_cell.length_a   1.000
_cell.length_b   1.000
_cell.length_c   1.000
_cell.angle_alpha   90.00
_cell.angle_beta   90.00
_cell.angle_gamma   90.00
#
_symmetry.space_group_name_H-M   'P 1'
#
loop_
_entity.id
_entity.type
_entity.pdbx_description
1 polymer ?
#
loop_
_entity_poly.entity_id
_entity_poly.type
_entity_poly.pdbx_seq_one_letter_code
_entity_poly.pdbx_strand_id
1 'polypeptide(L)'
;MANLDIFRSLCDSDTDSDGGDTDIESPFDYDSEISKDGNDENDDIPPTWKADFREIDVPPCLCTTGHKHDLGLGAKEIGFINLIFDSECLRLLTTETNKYAAKQQKQNGHDPQWYDCTIEKIKAYIGLPILMGINKLPDYKLYWSTNRFMANAGFQHVMPVKRYEKLTEYLHCSSVTDDNDQLCKIRELMDMISLNISNSYSPQQFQTIDEGMIAYKGRHTFEVYMGRARGQRQSIPLGQGVVERLTESLVGNNFHVFLTASSHRQDGNLTATVWMDTRPVAVLATNSLPLQESAPVSRRLKNGSTVVVRRPQSVANNQTYFRGVDLFDQLRSKYSIGRQSRKRWKYLLHFFINVAIIDAFIIFKESGQSRKNRYSQLDFRLALAQELIGNFSGREKPKPTHKLQSLTNHLFVRLGRSRSYCKRCFVSTPRKRKDTCYGCAVCTVHLCSNACYNEYHRIYQLQEE
;
A
#
# COMPACT_ATOMS: atom_id res chain seq x y z
N MET A 1 10.03 -5.45 -2.23
CA MET A 1 11.05 -6.54 -2.19
C MET A 1 10.64 -7.68 -3.12
N ALA A 2 11.18 -7.83 -4.34
CA ALA A 2 10.84 -8.98 -5.18
C ALA A 2 11.86 -9.27 -6.29
N ASN A 3 11.75 -10.46 -6.87
CA ASN A 3 12.28 -10.80 -8.18
C ASN A 3 11.79 -9.79 -9.25
N LEU A 4 12.69 -9.24 -10.06
CA LEU A 4 12.31 -8.37 -11.18
C LEU A 4 11.51 -9.07 -12.26
N ASP A 5 11.69 -10.38 -12.46
CA ASP A 5 10.86 -11.15 -13.39
C ASP A 5 9.44 -11.35 -12.85
N ILE A 6 9.28 -11.36 -11.51
CA ILE A 6 7.96 -11.27 -10.90
C ILE A 6 7.40 -9.86 -11.11
N PHE A 7 8.13 -8.78 -10.80
CA PHE A 7 7.62 -7.42 -11.07
C PHE A 7 7.21 -7.20 -12.53
N ARG A 8 7.98 -7.68 -13.51
CA ARG A 8 7.62 -7.66 -14.94
C ARG A 8 6.34 -8.44 -15.20
N SER A 9 6.28 -9.70 -14.77
CA SER A 9 5.08 -10.55 -14.87
C SER A 9 3.85 -9.93 -14.17
N LEU A 10 4.03 -9.21 -13.06
CA LEU A 10 2.98 -8.49 -12.34
C LEU A 10 2.49 -7.26 -13.09
N CYS A 11 3.33 -6.59 -13.87
CA CYS A 11 2.92 -5.50 -14.75
C CYS A 11 2.23 -6.04 -16.02
N ASP A 12 2.78 -7.08 -16.63
CA ASP A 12 2.30 -7.68 -17.89
C ASP A 12 1.01 -8.52 -17.72
N SER A 13 0.74 -9.06 -16.53
CA SER A 13 -0.52 -9.77 -16.23
C SER A 13 -1.67 -8.84 -15.83
N ASP A 14 -1.39 -7.55 -15.67
CA ASP A 14 -2.31 -6.50 -15.25
C ASP A 14 -2.71 -5.57 -16.43
N THR A 15 -2.17 -5.80 -17.64
CA THR A 15 -2.49 -5.13 -18.91
C THR A 15 -3.47 -5.96 -19.76
N ASP A 16 -4.70 -6.12 -19.27
CA ASP A 16 -5.79 -6.60 -20.12
C ASP A 16 -6.08 -5.56 -21.22
N SER A 17 -6.04 -6.03 -22.47
CA SER A 17 -6.18 -5.30 -23.74
C SER A 17 -6.73 -3.87 -23.69
N ASP A 18 -5.84 -2.89 -23.82
CA ASP A 18 -6.14 -1.68 -24.57
C ASP A 18 -5.03 -1.45 -25.59
N GLY A 19 -5.43 -1.19 -26.84
CA GLY A 19 -4.55 -1.15 -28.00
C GLY A 19 -3.90 0.22 -28.17
N GLY A 20 -2.98 0.58 -27.27
CA GLY A 20 -2.13 1.76 -27.40
C GLY A 20 -0.67 1.36 -27.53
N ASP A 21 -0.01 1.80 -28.62
CA ASP A 21 1.42 1.62 -28.81
C ASP A 21 2.18 2.21 -27.61
N THR A 22 2.82 1.36 -26.80
CA THR A 22 3.86 1.78 -25.87
C THR A 22 5.15 1.95 -26.64
N ASP A 23 5.29 3.12 -27.27
CA ASP A 23 6.55 3.59 -27.83
C ASP A 23 7.68 3.39 -26.80
N ILE A 24 8.72 2.67 -27.22
CA ILE A 24 9.94 2.52 -26.43
C ILE A 24 10.72 3.84 -26.57
N GLU A 25 10.30 4.85 -25.81
CA GLU A 25 11.13 6.04 -25.62
C GLU A 25 12.38 5.67 -24.82
N SER A 26 13.53 6.04 -25.35
CA SER A 26 14.83 5.80 -24.72
C SER A 26 14.98 6.75 -23.52
N PRO A 27 15.22 6.25 -22.29
CA PRO A 27 15.29 7.10 -21.09
C PRO A 27 16.61 7.86 -20.94
N PHE A 28 17.51 7.80 -21.94
CA PHE A 28 18.85 8.37 -21.86
C PHE A 28 18.93 9.80 -22.41
N ASP A 29 18.38 10.76 -21.65
CA ASP A 29 18.61 12.19 -21.86
C ASP A 29 19.58 12.75 -20.79
N TYR A 30 20.85 12.33 -20.87
CA TYR A 30 21.93 12.86 -20.06
C TYR A 30 22.78 13.84 -20.89
N ASP A 31 22.66 15.13 -20.58
CA ASP A 31 23.59 16.17 -21.06
C ASP A 31 24.80 16.22 -20.14
N SER A 32 25.98 15.90 -20.69
CA SER A 32 27.24 15.92 -19.95
C SER A 32 28.02 17.22 -20.21
N GLU A 33 27.79 18.26 -19.40
CA GLU A 33 28.74 19.38 -19.31
C GLU A 33 29.83 19.08 -18.28
N ILE A 34 31.08 19.05 -18.73
CA ILE A 34 32.26 18.81 -17.89
C ILE A 34 32.69 20.13 -17.26
N SER A 35 32.42 20.33 -15.97
CA SER A 35 33.05 21.40 -15.18
C SER A 35 34.42 20.93 -14.68
N LYS A 36 35.47 21.69 -15.01
CA LYS A 36 36.81 21.49 -14.45
C LYS A 36 36.95 22.11 -13.06
N ASP A 37 37.90 21.54 -12.32
CA ASP A 37 38.63 22.06 -11.17
C ASP A 37 37.92 22.15 -9.80
N GLY A 38 38.68 21.71 -8.79
CA GLY A 38 38.31 21.68 -7.38
C GLY A 38 39.25 20.75 -6.63
N ASN A 39 40.38 21.27 -6.16
CA ASN A 39 41.26 20.54 -5.24
C ASN A 39 40.50 20.24 -3.95
N ASP A 40 40.56 18.98 -3.49
CA ASP A 40 40.29 18.60 -2.11
C ASP A 40 41.52 17.86 -1.59
N GLU A 41 42.08 18.34 -0.49
CA GLU A 41 43.30 17.78 0.13
C GLU A 41 42.93 16.61 1.05
N ASN A 42 42.77 15.42 0.48
CA ASN A 42 42.88 14.16 1.19
C ASN A 42 43.87 13.26 0.42
N ASP A 43 44.83 12.65 1.14
CA ASP A 43 45.85 11.74 0.58
C ASP A 43 45.27 10.35 0.22
N ASP A 44 44.13 10.32 -0.47
CA ASP A 44 43.61 9.12 -1.11
C ASP A 44 44.41 8.86 -2.39
N ILE A 45 45.17 7.76 -2.42
CA ILE A 45 45.93 7.34 -3.60
C ILE A 45 44.95 7.13 -4.78
N PRO A 46 45.11 7.83 -5.92
CA PRO A 46 44.15 7.75 -7.01
C PRO A 46 44.09 6.33 -7.61
N PRO A 47 42.89 5.87 -8.03
CA PRO A 47 42.70 4.53 -8.55
C PRO A 47 43.61 4.26 -9.75
N THR A 48 44.37 3.17 -9.70
CA THR A 48 45.37 2.84 -10.72
C THR A 48 44.73 2.05 -11.85
N TRP A 49 43.90 2.73 -12.64
CA TRP A 49 43.18 2.17 -13.78
C TRP A 49 44.10 1.49 -14.80
N LYS A 50 43.93 0.18 -14.98
CA LYS A 50 44.68 -0.62 -15.95
C LYS A 50 43.80 -1.02 -17.13
N ALA A 51 44.47 -1.23 -18.27
CA ALA A 51 43.91 -1.87 -19.46
C ALA A 51 44.13 -3.40 -19.46
N ASP A 52 45.02 -3.90 -18.60
CA ASP A 52 45.23 -5.32 -18.36
C ASP A 52 44.17 -5.83 -17.38
N PHE A 53 43.36 -6.78 -17.83
CA PHE A 53 42.24 -7.30 -17.06
C PHE A 53 42.63 -8.53 -16.23
N ARG A 54 42.05 -8.64 -15.03
CA ARG A 54 42.10 -9.81 -14.17
C ARG A 54 40.69 -10.39 -14.04
N GLU A 55 40.59 -11.72 -13.96
CA GLU A 55 39.34 -12.36 -13.59
C GLU A 55 38.87 -11.84 -12.22
N ILE A 56 37.58 -11.56 -12.12
CA ILE A 56 36.93 -11.14 -10.88
C ILE A 56 36.27 -12.37 -10.29
N ASP A 57 36.75 -12.80 -9.13
CA ASP A 57 36.06 -13.81 -8.34
C ASP A 57 34.80 -13.19 -7.73
N VAL A 58 33.64 -13.60 -8.23
CA VAL A 58 32.33 -13.21 -7.71
C VAL A 58 31.80 -14.40 -6.92
N PRO A 59 31.89 -14.38 -5.57
CA PRO A 59 31.45 -15.52 -4.76
C PRO A 59 29.95 -15.78 -4.98
N PRO A 60 29.53 -17.06 -5.09
CA PRO A 60 28.13 -17.40 -5.27
C PRO A 60 27.30 -16.97 -4.06
N CYS A 61 26.08 -16.46 -4.27
CA CYS A 61 25.19 -16.20 -3.14
C CYS A 61 24.69 -17.53 -2.57
N LEU A 62 25.29 -17.95 -1.46
CA LEU A 62 24.83 -19.09 -0.65
C LEU A 62 23.60 -18.75 0.21
N CYS A 63 22.98 -17.60 -0.06
CA CYS A 63 21.85 -17.04 0.66
C CYS A 63 20.54 -17.78 0.34
N THR A 64 19.75 -18.12 1.36
CA THR A 64 18.35 -18.54 1.15
C THR A 64 17.50 -17.30 0.90
N THR A 65 16.80 -17.27 -0.23
CA THR A 65 16.02 -16.11 -0.71
C THR A 65 14.53 -16.43 -0.82
N GLY A 66 13.68 -15.40 -0.86
CA GLY A 66 12.22 -15.53 -0.94
C GLY A 66 11.49 -15.38 0.40
N HIS A 67 10.22 -15.77 0.42
CA HIS A 67 9.35 -15.62 1.59
C HIS A 67 9.71 -16.54 2.77
N LYS A 68 9.52 -16.04 4.00
CA LYS A 68 9.91 -16.71 5.27
C LYS A 68 8.72 -17.27 6.07
N HIS A 69 7.49 -17.19 5.55
CA HIS A 69 6.28 -17.57 6.29
C HIS A 69 5.93 -19.07 6.19
N ASP A 70 5.04 -19.52 7.07
CA ASP A 70 4.49 -20.87 7.14
C ASP A 70 3.00 -20.97 6.70
N LEU A 71 2.42 -19.89 6.16
CA LEU A 71 1.03 -19.83 5.68
C LEU A 71 0.70 -20.98 4.71
N GLY A 72 -0.13 -21.92 5.18
CA GLY A 72 -0.50 -23.13 4.45
C GLY A 72 -1.32 -22.91 3.16
N LEU A 73 -1.45 -23.96 2.35
CA LEU A 73 -2.19 -23.92 1.09
C LEU A 73 -3.65 -23.46 1.27
N GLY A 74 -4.10 -22.55 0.41
CA GLY A 74 -5.42 -21.93 0.50
C GLY A 74 -5.50 -20.74 1.46
N ALA A 75 -4.36 -20.24 1.95
CA ALA A 75 -4.28 -19.02 2.75
C ALA A 75 -5.01 -17.85 2.09
N LYS A 76 -5.56 -16.98 2.94
CA LYS A 76 -6.32 -15.79 2.56
C LYS A 76 -5.41 -14.59 2.40
N GLU A 77 -5.85 -13.64 1.60
CA GLU A 77 -5.17 -12.41 1.24
C GLU A 77 -4.89 -11.55 2.50
N ILE A 78 -5.81 -11.57 3.49
CA ILE A 78 -5.57 -11.00 4.82
C ILE A 78 -4.48 -11.73 5.64
N GLY A 79 -4.18 -13.00 5.35
CA GLY A 79 -3.05 -13.70 5.95
C GLY A 79 -1.71 -13.06 5.57
N PHE A 80 -1.56 -12.72 4.29
CA PHE A 80 -0.35 -12.09 3.76
C PHE A 80 -0.20 -10.64 4.22
N ILE A 81 -1.29 -9.86 4.32
CA ILE A 81 -1.17 -8.51 4.88
C ILE A 81 -0.74 -8.54 6.35
N ASN A 82 -1.20 -9.52 7.13
CA ASN A 82 -0.87 -9.63 8.56
C ASN A 82 0.60 -9.99 8.82
N LEU A 83 1.35 -10.47 7.82
CA LEU A 83 2.80 -10.66 7.92
C LEU A 83 3.55 -9.32 8.03
N ILE A 84 2.98 -8.25 7.47
CA ILE A 84 3.60 -6.92 7.37
C ILE A 84 2.87 -5.90 8.26
N PHE A 85 1.55 -5.80 8.09
CA PHE A 85 0.66 -4.90 8.81
C PHE A 85 -0.23 -5.73 9.76
N ASP A 86 0.37 -6.12 10.87
CA ASP A 86 -0.14 -7.09 11.83
C ASP A 86 -1.23 -6.53 12.80
N SER A 87 -1.60 -7.35 13.78
CA SER A 87 -2.50 -6.93 14.87
C SER A 87 -1.92 -5.84 15.76
N GLU A 88 -0.61 -5.74 15.88
CA GLU A 88 0.07 -4.75 16.70
C GLU A 88 -0.04 -3.37 16.05
N CYS A 89 0.21 -3.27 14.74
CA CYS A 89 0.01 -2.07 13.91
C CYS A 89 -1.43 -1.56 14.00
N LEU A 90 -2.41 -2.47 13.90
CA LEU A 90 -3.83 -2.15 14.05
C LEU A 90 -4.19 -1.68 15.47
N ARG A 91 -3.60 -2.31 16.50
CA ARG A 91 -3.79 -1.93 17.90
C ARG A 91 -3.16 -0.57 18.20
N LEU A 92 -1.99 -0.26 17.65
CA LEU A 92 -1.34 1.06 17.73
C LEU A 92 -2.28 2.13 17.14
N LEU A 93 -2.71 1.96 15.88
CA LEU A 93 -3.64 2.89 15.23
C LEU A 93 -4.93 3.10 16.03
N THR A 94 -5.53 2.01 16.53
CA THR A 94 -6.77 2.07 17.33
C THR A 94 -6.56 2.86 18.62
N THR A 95 -5.48 2.56 19.33
CA THR A 95 -5.15 3.16 20.64
C THR A 95 -4.82 4.64 20.51
N GLU A 96 -3.94 5.02 19.58
CA GLU A 96 -3.50 6.39 19.41
C GLU A 96 -4.60 7.29 18.83
N THR A 97 -5.47 6.74 17.96
CA THR A 97 -6.68 7.42 17.48
C THR A 97 -7.65 7.73 18.63
N ASN A 98 -7.94 6.76 19.50
CA ASN A 98 -8.83 6.98 20.66
C ASN A 98 -8.21 7.96 21.67
N LYS A 99 -6.91 7.82 21.99
CA LYS A 99 -6.17 8.78 22.84
C LYS A 99 -6.22 10.20 22.27
N TYR A 100 -6.00 10.37 20.97
CA TYR A 100 -6.05 11.69 20.31
C TYR A 100 -7.46 12.30 20.35
N ALA A 101 -8.51 11.51 20.07
CA ALA A 101 -9.89 11.96 20.20
C ALA A 101 -10.22 12.40 21.64
N ALA A 102 -9.83 11.63 22.65
CA ALA A 102 -10.00 12.00 24.06
C ALA A 102 -9.22 13.28 24.42
N LYS A 103 -8.00 13.46 23.93
CA LYS A 103 -7.20 14.69 24.11
C LYS A 103 -7.89 15.91 23.48
N GLN A 104 -8.39 15.78 22.25
CA GLN A 104 -9.10 16.87 21.57
C GLN A 104 -10.42 17.24 22.26
N GLN A 105 -11.19 16.26 22.74
CA GLN A 105 -12.43 16.54 23.47
C GLN A 105 -12.20 17.23 24.83
N LYS A 106 -11.08 16.93 25.51
CA LYS A 106 -10.66 17.66 26.72
C LYS A 106 -10.27 19.12 26.43
N GLN A 107 -9.79 19.42 25.23
CA GLN A 107 -9.33 20.76 24.83
C GLN A 107 -10.43 21.62 24.22
N ASN A 108 -11.30 21.03 23.39
CA ASN A 108 -12.26 21.75 22.53
C ASN A 108 -13.73 21.51 22.93
N GLY A 109 -13.98 20.74 23.99
CA GLY A 109 -15.32 20.29 24.40
C GLY A 109 -15.71 18.93 23.79
N HIS A 110 -16.77 18.33 24.34
CA HIS A 110 -17.25 17.00 23.92
C HIS A 110 -17.74 17.01 22.46
N ASP A 111 -17.30 16.02 21.67
CA ASP A 111 -17.82 15.77 20.32
C ASP A 111 -18.88 14.66 20.38
N PRO A 112 -20.18 14.99 20.25
CA PRO A 112 -21.27 13.99 20.32
C PRO A 112 -21.31 13.07 19.10
N GLN A 113 -20.50 13.30 18.07
CA GLN A 113 -20.34 12.39 16.92
C GLN A 113 -19.18 11.40 17.11
N TRP A 114 -18.33 11.61 18.13
CA TRP A 114 -17.28 10.68 18.47
C TRP A 114 -17.79 9.53 19.34
N TYR A 115 -17.24 8.35 19.07
CA TYR A 115 -17.29 7.18 19.94
C TYR A 115 -16.09 6.29 19.60
N ASP A 116 -15.59 5.55 20.56
CA ASP A 116 -14.28 4.93 20.43
C ASP A 116 -14.22 3.85 19.33
N CYS A 117 -13.03 3.75 18.75
CA CYS A 117 -12.66 2.78 17.74
C CYS A 117 -12.30 1.45 18.38
N THR A 118 -12.56 0.38 17.65
CA THR A 118 -12.09 -0.98 17.90
C THR A 118 -11.27 -1.39 16.67
N ILE A 119 -10.52 -2.49 16.77
CA ILE A 119 -9.69 -2.98 15.68
C ILE A 119 -10.55 -3.26 14.42
N GLU A 120 -11.77 -3.76 14.57
CA GLU A 120 -12.70 -4.04 13.47
C GLU A 120 -13.14 -2.75 12.77
N LYS A 121 -13.38 -1.66 13.54
CA LYS A 121 -13.70 -0.35 12.97
C LYS A 121 -12.51 0.23 12.20
N ILE A 122 -11.28 0.01 12.67
CA ILE A 122 -10.05 0.43 11.96
C ILE A 122 -9.81 -0.42 10.70
N LYS A 123 -9.97 -1.76 10.77
CA LYS A 123 -9.89 -2.63 9.58
C LYS A 123 -10.92 -2.24 8.53
N ALA A 124 -12.18 -2.06 8.91
CA ALA A 124 -13.23 -1.59 8.00
C ALA A 124 -12.94 -0.18 7.44
N TYR A 125 -12.37 0.72 8.26
CA TYR A 125 -11.92 2.03 7.80
C TYR A 125 -10.76 1.96 6.80
N ILE A 126 -9.81 1.02 6.93
CA ILE A 126 -8.69 0.81 6.01
C ILE A 126 -9.14 0.12 4.71
N GLY A 127 -10.08 -0.83 4.78
CA GLY A 127 -10.65 -1.49 3.60
C GLY A 127 -11.34 -0.52 2.64
N LEU A 128 -11.96 0.54 3.15
CA LEU A 128 -12.64 1.54 2.32
C LEU A 128 -11.69 2.30 1.37
N PRO A 129 -10.57 2.95 1.80
CA PRO A 129 -9.54 3.51 0.92
C PRO A 129 -8.96 2.53 -0.09
N ILE A 130 -8.85 1.23 0.21
CA ILE A 130 -8.41 0.22 -0.76
C ILE A 130 -9.43 0.11 -1.91
N LEU A 131 -10.73 0.03 -1.59
CA LEU A 131 -11.80 0.06 -2.59
C LEU A 131 -11.88 1.40 -3.35
N MET A 132 -11.54 2.53 -2.72
CA MET A 132 -11.45 3.83 -3.40
C MET A 132 -10.27 3.91 -4.37
N GLY A 133 -9.17 3.22 -4.07
CA GLY A 133 -8.03 3.08 -4.99
C GLY A 133 -8.37 2.26 -6.23
N ILE A 134 -9.37 1.36 -6.14
CA ILE A 134 -9.91 0.59 -7.26
C ILE A 134 -10.95 1.41 -8.04
N ASN A 135 -11.99 1.89 -7.36
CA ASN A 135 -13.12 2.63 -7.95
C ASN A 135 -12.99 4.13 -7.66
N LYS A 136 -12.09 4.83 -8.35
CA LYS A 136 -11.73 6.24 -8.05
C LYS A 136 -12.82 7.23 -8.47
N LEU A 137 -13.62 7.73 -7.51
CA LEU A 137 -14.54 8.86 -7.72
C LEU A 137 -13.89 10.23 -7.46
N PRO A 138 -14.30 11.32 -8.15
CA PRO A 138 -13.70 12.66 -8.01
C PRO A 138 -13.78 13.28 -6.60
N ASP A 139 -14.88 13.04 -5.89
CA ASP A 139 -15.06 13.35 -4.47
C ASP A 139 -15.54 12.08 -3.77
N TYR A 140 -14.99 11.81 -2.59
CA TYR A 140 -15.41 10.69 -1.77
C TYR A 140 -16.85 10.76 -1.28
N LYS A 141 -17.43 11.95 -1.15
CA LYS A 141 -18.83 12.10 -0.73
C LYS A 141 -19.77 11.43 -1.72
N LEU A 142 -19.33 11.24 -2.97
CA LEU A 142 -20.06 10.52 -4.00
C LEU A 142 -20.32 9.04 -3.67
N TYR A 143 -19.40 8.32 -3.00
CA TYR A 143 -19.67 6.95 -2.55
C TYR A 143 -20.90 6.86 -1.63
N TRP A 144 -21.15 7.90 -0.84
CA TRP A 144 -22.31 8.04 0.04
C TRP A 144 -23.44 8.90 -0.53
N SER A 145 -23.40 9.23 -1.82
CA SER A 145 -24.47 9.96 -2.50
C SER A 145 -25.75 9.14 -2.63
N THR A 146 -26.87 9.82 -2.85
CA THR A 146 -28.15 9.21 -3.28
C THR A 146 -28.30 9.14 -4.80
N ASN A 147 -27.41 9.78 -5.57
CA ASN A 147 -27.42 9.74 -7.03
C ASN A 147 -27.14 8.31 -7.53
N ARG A 148 -28.06 7.73 -8.31
CA ARG A 148 -28.00 6.34 -8.80
C ARG A 148 -26.70 5.95 -9.52
N PHE A 149 -26.02 6.89 -10.17
CA PHE A 149 -24.78 6.65 -10.92
C PHE A 149 -23.51 6.76 -10.07
N MET A 150 -23.61 7.35 -8.88
CA MET A 150 -22.46 7.65 -8.00
C MET A 150 -22.53 6.91 -6.66
N ALA A 151 -23.75 6.65 -6.18
CA ALA A 151 -24.05 5.97 -4.94
C ALA A 151 -23.43 4.58 -4.91
N ASN A 152 -22.65 4.26 -3.86
CA ASN A 152 -22.14 2.92 -3.65
C ASN A 152 -22.74 2.30 -2.38
N ALA A 153 -23.69 1.39 -2.58
CA ALA A 153 -24.40 0.70 -1.50
C ALA A 153 -23.46 -0.07 -0.54
N GLY A 154 -22.33 -0.58 -1.04
CA GLY A 154 -21.32 -1.25 -0.21
C GLY A 154 -20.70 -0.28 0.81
N PHE A 155 -20.23 0.88 0.35
CA PHE A 155 -19.62 1.90 1.21
C PHE A 155 -20.62 2.43 2.25
N GLN A 156 -21.88 2.62 1.83
CA GLN A 156 -22.98 3.06 2.69
C GLN A 156 -23.38 2.01 3.74
N HIS A 157 -23.21 0.71 3.43
CA HIS A 157 -23.44 -0.38 4.37
C HIS A 157 -22.32 -0.46 5.43
N VAL A 158 -21.07 -0.35 5.01
CA VAL A 158 -19.89 -0.46 5.88
C VAL A 158 -19.89 0.61 6.96
N MET A 159 -20.07 1.89 6.64
CA MET A 159 -20.28 2.94 7.66
C MET A 159 -20.92 4.20 7.07
N PRO A 160 -21.62 5.03 7.88
CA PRO A 160 -22.09 6.35 7.43
C PRO A 160 -20.94 7.30 7.10
N VAL A 161 -21.15 8.21 6.13
CA VAL A 161 -20.13 9.21 5.73
C VAL A 161 -19.60 10.02 6.91
N LYS A 162 -20.48 10.45 7.84
CA LYS A 162 -20.09 11.20 9.04
C LYS A 162 -19.13 10.40 9.94
N ARG A 163 -19.31 9.07 10.05
CA ARG A 163 -18.40 8.22 10.82
C ARG A 163 -17.06 8.09 10.10
N TYR A 164 -17.07 7.92 8.78
CA TYR A 164 -15.85 7.92 7.99
C TYR A 164 -15.07 9.25 8.12
N GLU A 165 -15.76 10.39 8.02
CA GLU A 165 -15.19 11.73 8.20
C GLU A 165 -14.59 11.89 9.62
N LYS A 166 -15.31 11.49 10.67
CA LYS A 166 -14.81 11.56 12.07
C LYS A 166 -13.64 10.63 12.36
N LEU A 167 -13.63 9.42 11.79
CA LEU A 167 -12.46 8.54 11.80
C LEU A 167 -11.28 9.20 11.09
N THR A 168 -11.51 9.77 9.91
CA THR A 168 -10.48 10.49 9.15
C THR A 168 -9.95 11.70 9.93
N GLU A 169 -10.78 12.42 10.68
CA GLU A 169 -10.40 13.58 11.48
C GLU A 169 -9.42 13.20 12.61
N TYR A 170 -9.85 12.25 13.45
CA TYR A 170 -9.15 11.82 14.67
C TYR A 170 -8.09 10.73 14.47
N LEU A 171 -8.00 10.12 13.28
CA LEU A 171 -6.94 9.15 12.96
C LEU A 171 -5.57 9.69 13.39
N HIS A 172 -4.81 8.86 14.10
CA HIS A 172 -3.50 9.19 14.66
C HIS A 172 -2.63 7.93 14.79
N CYS A 173 -1.31 8.05 14.61
CA CYS A 173 -0.38 6.91 14.71
C CYS A 173 0.56 6.98 15.91
N SER A 174 0.85 8.17 16.46
CA SER A 174 1.57 8.31 17.74
C SER A 174 1.26 9.63 18.46
N SER A 175 0.93 9.52 19.76
CA SER A 175 0.75 10.66 20.66
C SER A 175 2.07 11.37 20.98
N VAL A 176 3.22 10.70 20.85
CA VAL A 176 4.57 11.26 21.05
C VAL A 176 4.81 12.48 20.15
N THR A 177 5.43 13.51 20.70
CA THR A 177 5.88 14.70 19.97
C THR A 177 7.36 14.89 20.26
N ASP A 178 8.17 14.85 19.23
CA ASP A 178 9.58 15.23 19.24
C ASP A 178 9.77 16.28 18.15
N ASP A 179 10.34 17.43 18.52
CA ASP A 179 10.60 18.52 17.60
C ASP A 179 11.85 18.27 16.74
N ASN A 180 12.69 17.29 17.12
CA ASN A 180 13.87 16.87 16.34
C ASN A 180 13.51 15.84 15.27
N ASP A 181 12.62 14.87 15.54
CA ASP A 181 12.13 13.92 14.55
C ASP A 181 10.85 14.42 13.84
N GLN A 182 11.02 15.00 12.65
CA GLN A 182 9.89 15.39 11.78
C GLN A 182 8.96 14.22 11.37
N LEU A 183 9.39 12.96 11.58
CA LEU A 183 8.60 11.76 11.35
C LEU A 183 8.00 11.15 12.63
N CYS A 184 8.18 11.75 13.82
CA CYS A 184 7.73 11.20 15.10
C CYS A 184 6.24 10.77 15.13
N LYS A 185 5.41 11.43 14.30
CA LYS A 185 3.98 11.10 14.14
C LYS A 185 3.66 9.81 13.40
N ILE A 186 4.65 9.17 12.76
CA ILE A 186 4.50 7.87 12.08
C ILE A 186 5.64 6.89 12.38
N ARG A 187 6.78 7.36 12.89
CA ARG A 187 7.99 6.61 13.25
C ARG A 187 7.72 5.19 13.75
N GLU A 188 7.03 5.07 14.88
CA GLU A 188 6.69 3.79 15.52
C GLU A 188 6.02 2.79 14.56
N LEU A 189 5.01 3.24 13.80
CA LEU A 189 4.31 2.38 12.82
C LEU A 189 5.20 2.04 11.61
N MET A 190 6.05 2.97 11.19
CA MET A 190 6.99 2.76 10.08
C MET A 190 8.06 1.73 10.46
N ASP A 191 8.59 1.81 11.67
CA ASP A 191 9.63 0.92 12.17
C ASP A 191 9.08 -0.50 12.38
N MET A 192 7.84 -0.63 12.90
CA MET A 192 7.10 -1.91 12.96
C MET A 192 6.93 -2.54 11.56
N ILE A 193 6.44 -1.77 10.58
CA ILE A 193 6.25 -2.25 9.21
C ILE A 193 7.59 -2.69 8.60
N SER A 194 8.66 -1.91 8.79
CA SER A 194 9.99 -2.18 8.22
C SER A 194 10.62 -3.45 8.82
N LEU A 195 10.45 -3.66 10.13
CA LEU A 195 10.86 -4.87 10.83
C LEU A 195 10.07 -6.10 10.34
N ASN A 196 8.74 -5.97 10.25
CA ASN A 196 7.85 -7.05 9.78
C ASN A 196 8.13 -7.45 8.33
N ILE A 197 8.41 -6.47 7.45
CA ILE A 197 8.87 -6.70 6.06
C ILE A 197 10.17 -7.52 6.06
N SER A 198 11.18 -7.11 6.85
CA SER A 198 12.47 -7.78 6.95
C SER A 198 12.37 -9.21 7.52
N ASN A 199 11.43 -9.44 8.44
CA ASN A 199 11.12 -10.75 8.99
C ASN A 199 10.33 -11.65 8.02
N SER A 200 9.60 -11.07 7.07
CA SER A 200 8.74 -11.80 6.14
C SER A 200 9.44 -12.27 4.86
N TYR A 201 10.56 -11.64 4.49
CA TYR A 201 11.23 -11.89 3.21
C TYR A 201 12.77 -11.91 3.36
N SER A 202 13.43 -12.81 2.64
CA SER A 202 14.88 -12.76 2.37
C SER A 202 15.10 -12.16 0.97
N PRO A 203 15.72 -10.98 0.85
CA PRO A 203 16.02 -10.35 -0.44
C PRO A 203 16.79 -11.29 -1.38
N GLN A 204 16.57 -11.12 -2.69
CA GLN A 204 17.31 -11.83 -3.71
C GLN A 204 18.69 -11.20 -3.93
N GLN A 205 19.59 -11.92 -4.60
CA GLN A 205 20.96 -11.46 -4.89
C GLN A 205 21.01 -10.09 -5.60
N PHE A 206 20.05 -9.83 -6.50
CA PHE A 206 19.95 -8.57 -7.23
C PHE A 206 18.94 -7.64 -6.55
N GLN A 207 19.44 -6.52 -6.03
CA GLN A 207 18.66 -5.45 -5.43
C GLN A 207 18.95 -4.15 -6.17
N THR A 208 18.00 -3.23 -6.13
CA THR A 208 18.15 -1.86 -6.66
C THR A 208 17.75 -0.87 -5.58
N ILE A 209 18.43 0.27 -5.54
CA ILE A 209 18.20 1.37 -4.59
C ILE A 209 17.98 2.61 -5.45
N ASP A 210 16.85 3.27 -5.23
CA ASP A 210 16.45 4.47 -5.98
C ASP A 210 15.44 5.29 -5.15
N GLU A 211 15.09 6.48 -5.65
CA GLU A 211 14.35 7.53 -4.97
C GLU A 211 12.83 7.37 -5.11
N GLY A 212 12.14 6.96 -4.03
CA GLY A 212 10.67 6.86 -4.02
C GLY A 212 9.96 8.20 -3.74
N MET A 213 9.23 8.74 -4.71
CA MET A 213 8.57 10.06 -4.58
C MET A 213 7.12 9.98 -4.08
N ILE A 214 6.84 10.70 -2.98
CA ILE A 214 5.51 10.84 -2.38
C ILE A 214 4.97 12.26 -2.65
N ALA A 215 4.15 12.39 -3.69
CA ALA A 215 3.57 13.67 -4.09
C ALA A 215 2.70 14.29 -2.98
N TYR A 216 3.15 15.40 -2.40
CA TYR A 216 2.45 16.17 -1.37
C TYR A 216 2.11 17.58 -1.86
N LYS A 217 0.82 17.94 -1.84
CA LYS A 217 0.35 19.29 -2.20
C LYS A 217 0.15 20.15 -0.95
N GLY A 218 1.23 20.77 -0.48
CA GLY A 218 1.22 21.72 0.65
C GLY A 218 2.63 22.14 1.08
N ARG A 219 2.75 23.07 2.03
CA ARG A 219 4.05 23.52 2.56
C ARG A 219 4.73 22.40 3.36
N HIS A 220 6.00 22.09 3.07
CA HIS A 220 6.84 21.21 3.87
C HIS A 220 8.19 21.82 4.27
N THR A 221 8.80 21.22 5.28
CA THR A 221 10.11 21.58 5.88
C THR A 221 11.18 20.53 5.60
N PHE A 222 10.82 19.40 4.98
CA PHE A 222 11.79 18.48 4.40
C PHE A 222 12.50 19.18 3.26
N GLU A 223 13.84 19.14 3.27
CA GLU A 223 14.61 19.36 2.06
C GLU A 223 14.25 18.25 1.06
N VAL A 224 13.85 18.64 -0.14
CA VAL A 224 13.57 17.71 -1.24
C VAL A 224 14.64 17.95 -2.27
N TYR A 225 15.45 16.92 -2.53
CA TYR A 225 16.35 16.93 -3.66
C TYR A 225 15.53 16.86 -4.95
N MET A 226 15.17 18.03 -5.48
CA MET A 226 14.67 18.16 -6.85
C MET A 226 15.91 18.21 -7.74
N GLY A 227 16.22 17.12 -8.45
CA GLY A 227 17.36 17.05 -9.36
C GLY A 227 17.40 18.28 -10.26
N ARG A 228 18.51 19.05 -10.17
CA ARG A 228 18.72 20.45 -10.63
C ARG A 228 18.42 21.55 -9.58
N ALA A 229 19.30 21.66 -8.57
CA ALA A 229 19.59 22.95 -7.95
C ALA A 229 20.79 23.61 -8.67
N ARG A 230 20.58 24.75 -9.33
CA ARG A 230 21.69 25.59 -9.80
C ARG A 230 22.32 26.29 -8.59
N GLY A 231 23.54 25.87 -8.24
CA GLY A 231 24.43 26.62 -7.36
C GLY A 231 24.09 26.60 -5.86
N GLN A 232 24.41 25.50 -5.19
CA GLN A 232 25.14 25.53 -3.90
C GLN A 232 25.66 24.12 -3.57
N ARG A 233 26.92 24.03 -3.11
CA ARG A 233 27.50 22.77 -2.60
C ARG A 233 26.89 22.46 -1.23
N GLN A 234 26.18 21.35 -1.11
CA GLN A 234 26.09 20.63 0.16
C GLN A 234 27.29 19.66 0.23
N SER A 235 27.98 19.62 1.37
CA SER A 235 29.06 18.65 1.61
C SER A 235 28.46 17.26 1.77
N ILE A 236 28.93 16.30 0.96
CA ILE A 236 28.31 14.99 0.68
C ILE A 236 26.98 15.15 -0.09
N PRO A 237 26.89 14.70 -1.36
CA PRO A 237 25.63 14.65 -2.10
C PRO A 237 24.60 13.75 -1.38
N LEU A 238 23.33 14.17 -1.30
CA LEU A 238 22.29 13.39 -0.60
C LEU A 238 22.22 11.92 -1.04
N GLY A 239 22.36 11.66 -2.33
CA GLY A 239 22.37 10.31 -2.89
C GLY A 239 23.52 9.44 -2.34
N GLN A 240 24.72 10.00 -2.19
CA GLN A 240 25.86 9.30 -1.59
C GLN A 240 25.55 8.90 -0.14
N GLY A 241 25.11 9.85 0.69
CA GLY A 241 24.78 9.55 2.09
C GLY A 241 23.56 8.62 2.27
N VAL A 242 22.62 8.59 1.32
CA VAL A 242 21.50 7.62 1.32
C VAL A 242 21.99 6.23 0.94
N VAL A 243 22.82 6.11 -0.09
CA VAL A 243 23.44 4.83 -0.48
C VAL A 243 24.30 4.31 0.68
N GLU A 244 25.23 5.11 1.20
CA GLU A 244 26.13 4.73 2.31
C GLU A 244 25.38 4.19 3.54
N ARG A 245 24.27 4.84 3.95
CA ARG A 245 23.43 4.36 5.08
C ARG A 245 22.61 3.12 4.76
N LEU A 246 22.20 2.92 3.51
CA LEU A 246 21.49 1.69 3.09
C LEU A 246 22.46 0.53 2.82
N THR A 247 23.72 0.83 2.55
CA THR A 247 24.81 -0.13 2.36
C THR A 247 25.80 -0.12 3.52
N GLU A 248 25.37 0.28 4.73
CA GLU A 248 26.25 0.46 5.90
C GLU A 248 26.93 -0.85 6.34
N SER A 249 26.34 -2.00 5.97
CA SER A 249 26.90 -3.35 6.14
C SER A 249 27.89 -3.78 5.04
N LEU A 250 28.19 -2.91 4.07
CA LEU A 250 28.98 -3.19 2.86
C LEU A 250 30.03 -2.09 2.57
N VAL A 251 30.36 -1.23 3.55
CA VAL A 251 31.16 -0.01 3.31
C VAL A 251 32.66 -0.30 3.17
N GLY A 252 33.26 0.28 2.13
CA GLY A 252 34.70 0.43 1.97
C GLY A 252 35.13 0.46 0.50
N ASN A 253 35.15 1.65 -0.12
CA ASN A 253 36.04 2.13 -1.20
C ASN A 253 35.44 3.37 -1.91
N ASN A 254 36.28 4.39 -2.19
CA ASN A 254 35.91 5.67 -2.82
C ASN A 254 35.99 5.61 -4.37
N PHE A 255 35.30 6.53 -5.08
CA PHE A 255 35.15 6.51 -6.55
C PHE A 255 35.26 7.89 -7.22
N HIS A 256 35.94 7.98 -8.38
CA HIS A 256 35.83 9.10 -9.35
C HIS A 256 35.94 8.60 -10.82
N VAL A 257 35.59 9.46 -11.80
CA VAL A 257 35.02 9.08 -13.14
C VAL A 257 35.85 9.62 -14.36
N PHE A 258 35.51 9.16 -15.59
CA PHE A 258 35.86 9.61 -16.98
C PHE A 258 36.85 8.70 -17.77
N LEU A 259 36.77 8.43 -19.10
CA LEU A 259 35.68 8.47 -20.12
C LEU A 259 36.08 7.75 -21.47
N THR A 260 35.14 7.71 -22.43
CA THR A 260 35.20 7.47 -23.92
C THR A 260 35.15 6.06 -24.52
N ALA A 261 34.40 5.93 -25.63
CA ALA A 261 34.30 4.88 -26.67
C ALA A 261 34.58 3.40 -26.28
N SER A 262 33.50 2.64 -26.03
CA SER A 262 33.47 1.21 -25.62
C SER A 262 34.70 0.70 -24.85
N SER A 263 35.16 1.50 -23.90
CA SER A 263 36.42 1.32 -23.20
C SER A 263 36.16 0.68 -21.84
N HIS A 264 37.02 -0.28 -21.50
CA HIS A 264 37.01 -0.95 -20.22
C HIS A 264 38.28 -0.54 -19.46
N ARG A 265 38.15 -0.26 -18.17
CA ARG A 265 39.27 -0.06 -17.25
C ARG A 265 38.97 -0.82 -15.96
N GLN A 266 40.00 -1.41 -15.37
CA GLN A 266 39.88 -2.13 -14.11
C GLN A 266 40.83 -1.53 -13.07
N ASP A 267 40.34 -1.39 -11.84
CA ASP A 267 41.17 -1.21 -10.65
C ASP A 267 40.67 -2.16 -9.56
N GLY A 268 41.56 -3.00 -9.03
CA GLY A 268 41.18 -4.16 -8.22
C GLY A 268 40.08 -5.01 -8.88
N ASN A 269 38.95 -5.18 -8.19
CA ASN A 269 37.76 -5.88 -8.69
C ASN A 269 36.73 -4.94 -9.35
N LEU A 270 36.98 -3.64 -9.40
CA LEU A 270 36.08 -2.66 -9.99
C LEU A 270 36.35 -2.50 -11.49
N THR A 271 35.33 -2.74 -12.32
CA THR A 271 35.37 -2.51 -13.76
C THR A 271 34.53 -1.29 -14.14
N ALA A 272 35.16 -0.29 -14.72
CA ALA A 272 34.49 0.79 -15.43
C ALA A 272 34.24 0.36 -16.88
N THR A 273 32.97 0.34 -17.29
CA THR A 273 32.53 0.06 -18.67
C THR A 273 31.88 1.32 -19.25
N VAL A 274 32.37 1.80 -20.38
CA VAL A 274 31.58 2.67 -21.27
C VAL A 274 31.04 1.82 -22.41
N TRP A 275 29.83 2.07 -22.89
CA TRP A 275 29.25 1.47 -24.09
C TRP A 275 28.59 2.57 -24.93
N MET A 276 28.72 2.49 -26.25
CA MET A 276 28.12 3.45 -27.17
C MET A 276 26.88 2.84 -27.81
N ASP A 277 25.73 3.46 -27.58
CA ASP A 277 24.51 3.24 -28.36
C ASP A 277 24.18 4.52 -29.15
N THR A 278 22.95 5.05 -29.06
CA THR A 278 22.65 6.42 -29.53
C THR A 278 23.35 7.50 -28.70
N ARG A 279 23.72 7.18 -27.45
CA ARG A 279 24.49 8.01 -26.52
C ARG A 279 25.46 7.12 -25.72
N PRO A 280 26.53 7.68 -25.11
CA PRO A 280 27.37 6.94 -24.19
C PRO A 280 26.59 6.50 -22.94
N VAL A 281 26.68 5.23 -22.59
CA VAL A 281 26.21 4.65 -21.33
C VAL A 281 27.44 4.25 -20.52
N ALA A 282 27.59 4.79 -19.31
CA ALA A 282 28.68 4.44 -18.40
C ALA A 282 28.16 3.63 -17.21
N VAL A 283 28.84 2.53 -16.88
CA VAL A 283 28.50 1.62 -15.78
C VAL A 283 29.76 1.28 -15.00
N LEU A 284 29.68 1.37 -13.68
CA LEU A 284 30.66 0.79 -12.76
C LEU A 284 30.10 -0.55 -12.26
N ALA A 285 30.92 -1.61 -12.28
CA ALA A 285 30.51 -2.94 -11.85
C ALA A 285 31.65 -3.70 -11.16
N THR A 286 31.34 -4.37 -10.05
CA THR A 286 32.25 -5.26 -9.31
C THR A 286 31.89 -6.74 -9.48
N ASN A 287 30.86 -7.04 -10.27
CA ASN A 287 30.20 -8.35 -10.35
C ASN A 287 30.06 -8.89 -11.79
N SER A 288 30.85 -8.38 -12.72
CA SER A 288 30.84 -8.79 -14.14
C SER A 288 32.26 -8.81 -14.68
N LEU A 289 32.65 -9.88 -15.35
CA LEU A 289 34.00 -10.01 -15.92
C LEU A 289 34.25 -8.90 -16.96
N PRO A 290 35.46 -8.30 -16.98
CA PRO A 290 35.84 -7.35 -18.03
C PRO A 290 35.69 -7.99 -19.41
N LEU A 291 35.22 -7.21 -20.39
CA LEU A 291 35.01 -7.63 -21.79
C LEU A 291 33.93 -8.71 -22.03
N GLN A 292 33.23 -9.21 -21.01
CA GLN A 292 32.15 -10.18 -21.20
C GLN A 292 31.00 -9.55 -21.99
N GLU A 293 30.71 -10.06 -23.19
CA GLU A 293 29.50 -9.70 -23.95
C GLU A 293 28.26 -10.41 -23.41
N SER A 294 27.12 -9.72 -23.40
CA SER A 294 25.82 -10.36 -23.16
C SER A 294 25.24 -10.98 -24.44
N ALA A 295 24.23 -11.85 -24.26
CA ALA A 295 23.48 -12.40 -25.39
C ALA A 295 22.92 -11.28 -26.30
N PRO A 296 23.06 -11.37 -27.63
CA PRO A 296 22.60 -10.32 -28.54
C PRO A 296 21.09 -10.07 -28.44
N VAL A 297 20.68 -8.81 -28.42
CA VAL A 297 19.27 -8.41 -28.28
C VAL A 297 18.76 -7.82 -29.58
N SER A 298 17.55 -8.20 -29.99
CA SER A 298 16.86 -7.60 -31.13
C SER A 298 16.19 -6.28 -30.72
N ARG A 299 16.57 -5.17 -31.36
CA ARG A 299 15.94 -3.85 -31.21
C ARG A 299 15.18 -3.49 -32.48
N ARG A 300 13.90 -3.14 -32.34
CA ARG A 300 13.11 -2.53 -33.42
C ARG A 300 13.44 -1.04 -33.53
N LEU A 301 13.64 -0.56 -34.76
CA LEU A 301 13.89 0.85 -35.08
C LEU A 301 12.57 1.55 -35.47
N LYS A 302 12.56 2.89 -35.46
CA LYS A 302 11.37 3.71 -35.81
C LYS A 302 10.82 3.45 -37.23
N ASN A 303 11.65 2.93 -38.14
CA ASN A 303 11.23 2.52 -39.49
C ASN A 303 10.64 1.08 -39.54
N GLY A 304 10.40 0.45 -38.39
CA GLY A 304 9.84 -0.89 -38.25
C GLY A 304 10.85 -2.04 -38.41
N SER A 305 12.06 -1.79 -38.92
CA SER A 305 13.12 -2.80 -39.09
C SER A 305 13.75 -3.21 -37.74
N THR A 306 14.37 -4.39 -37.69
CA THR A 306 15.00 -4.94 -36.49
C THR A 306 16.51 -5.05 -36.67
N VAL A 307 17.27 -4.54 -35.70
CA VAL A 307 18.74 -4.65 -35.65
C VAL A 307 19.18 -5.49 -34.45
N VAL A 308 20.24 -6.26 -34.62
CA VAL A 308 20.87 -7.02 -33.53
C VAL A 308 21.88 -6.12 -32.82
N VAL A 309 21.71 -5.93 -31.52
CA VAL A 309 22.54 -5.09 -30.67
C VAL A 309 23.36 -5.98 -29.73
N ARG A 310 24.68 -5.79 -29.72
CA ARG A 310 25.57 -6.35 -28.71
C ARG A 310 25.89 -5.28 -27.66
N ARG A 311 25.93 -5.69 -26.40
CA ARG A 311 26.25 -4.83 -25.25
C ARG A 311 27.04 -5.62 -24.21
N PRO A 312 27.97 -4.98 -23.46
CA PRO A 312 28.66 -5.60 -22.34
C PRO A 312 27.70 -6.16 -21.29
N GLN A 313 28.12 -7.22 -20.59
CA GLN A 313 27.33 -7.88 -19.55
C GLN A 313 27.04 -6.94 -18.37
N SER A 314 27.97 -6.05 -18.02
CA SER A 314 27.77 -4.98 -17.01
C SER A 314 26.57 -4.08 -17.36
N VAL A 315 26.48 -3.63 -18.61
CA VAL A 315 25.38 -2.82 -19.13
C VAL A 315 24.08 -3.62 -19.20
N ALA A 316 24.14 -4.88 -19.65
CA ALA A 316 22.98 -5.77 -19.68
C ALA A 316 22.40 -6.03 -18.28
N ASN A 317 23.27 -6.26 -17.29
CA ASN A 317 22.89 -6.42 -15.89
C ASN A 317 22.24 -5.13 -15.38
N ASN A 318 22.91 -3.98 -15.49
CA ASN A 318 22.36 -2.70 -15.05
C ASN A 318 20.96 -2.45 -15.65
N GLN A 319 20.83 -2.55 -16.98
CA GLN A 319 19.55 -2.39 -17.70
C GLN A 319 18.48 -3.44 -17.32
N THR A 320 18.88 -4.60 -16.80
CA THR A 320 17.95 -5.63 -16.33
C THR A 320 17.42 -5.29 -14.93
N TYR A 321 18.31 -4.88 -14.02
CA TYR A 321 17.99 -4.81 -12.59
C TYR A 321 17.60 -3.41 -12.07
N PHE A 322 17.88 -2.31 -12.79
CA PHE A 322 17.62 -0.94 -12.30
C PHE A 322 16.14 -0.65 -12.01
N ARG A 323 15.22 -1.20 -12.82
CA ARG A 323 13.78 -0.85 -12.85
C ARG A 323 12.95 -1.28 -11.63
N GLY A 324 13.56 -1.85 -10.58
CA GLY A 324 12.80 -2.41 -9.44
C GLY A 324 11.97 -1.38 -8.68
N VAL A 325 12.50 -0.17 -8.48
CA VAL A 325 11.77 0.94 -7.82
C VAL A 325 10.71 1.52 -8.75
N ASP A 326 11.01 1.73 -10.03
CA ASP A 326 10.02 2.13 -11.05
C ASP A 326 8.80 1.19 -11.08
N LEU A 327 9.04 -0.13 -11.06
CA LEU A 327 7.99 -1.14 -11.12
C LEU A 327 7.15 -1.16 -9.84
N PHE A 328 7.77 -0.96 -8.67
CA PHE A 328 7.04 -0.73 -7.42
C PHE A 328 6.13 0.51 -7.51
N ASP A 329 6.66 1.62 -8.02
CA ASP A 329 5.91 2.88 -8.14
C ASP A 329 4.80 2.80 -9.20
N GLN A 330 5.00 2.02 -10.28
CA GLN A 330 3.94 1.67 -11.23
C GLN A 330 2.81 0.89 -10.56
N LEU A 331 3.11 -0.20 -9.83
CA LEU A 331 2.11 -0.98 -9.09
C LEU A 331 1.35 -0.13 -8.06
N ARG A 332 2.06 0.80 -7.38
CA ARG A 332 1.51 1.76 -6.41
C ARG A 332 0.61 2.81 -7.06
N SER A 333 0.99 3.33 -8.21
CA SER A 333 0.23 4.38 -8.92
C SER A 333 -1.15 3.90 -9.37
N LYS A 334 -1.22 2.66 -9.88
CA LYS A 334 -2.44 2.05 -10.43
C LYS A 334 -3.59 2.08 -9.42
N TYR A 335 -3.35 1.58 -8.21
CA TYR A 335 -4.35 1.49 -7.13
C TYR A 335 -4.02 2.40 -5.93
N SER A 336 -3.57 3.62 -6.21
CA SER A 336 -3.21 4.64 -5.21
C SER A 336 -4.27 4.83 -4.11
N ILE A 337 -4.03 4.28 -2.92
CA ILE A 337 -4.88 4.56 -1.74
C ILE A 337 -4.52 5.92 -1.13
N GLY A 338 -5.48 6.50 -0.39
CA GLY A 338 -5.30 7.74 0.34
C GLY A 338 -5.95 8.96 -0.32
N ARG A 339 -5.83 10.11 0.34
CA ARG A 339 -6.50 11.36 -0.07
C ARG A 339 -5.67 12.58 0.27
N GLN A 340 -6.01 13.69 -0.40
CA GLN A 340 -5.49 15.00 -0.05
C GLN A 340 -5.81 15.34 1.42
N SER A 341 -4.77 15.76 2.13
CA SER A 341 -4.79 16.09 3.56
C SER A 341 -3.92 17.33 3.79
N ARG A 342 -4.24 18.12 4.83
CA ARG A 342 -3.35 19.18 5.34
C ARG A 342 -2.30 18.64 6.34
N LYS A 343 -2.54 17.45 6.92
CA LYS A 343 -1.61 16.74 7.82
C LYS A 343 -0.67 15.87 6.96
N ARG A 344 0.60 16.24 6.84
CA ARG A 344 1.64 15.56 6.01
C ARG A 344 1.75 14.06 6.28
N TRP A 345 1.84 13.69 7.55
CA TRP A 345 2.02 12.30 7.99
C TRP A 345 0.93 11.34 7.47
N LYS A 346 -0.26 11.84 7.10
CA LYS A 346 -1.30 11.00 6.49
C LYS A 346 -0.95 10.52 5.09
N TYR A 347 -0.12 11.25 4.33
CA TYR A 347 0.38 10.78 3.03
C TYR A 347 1.37 9.63 3.24
N LEU A 348 2.26 9.77 4.24
CA LEU A 348 3.18 8.70 4.64
C LEU A 348 2.41 7.46 5.12
N LEU A 349 1.34 7.62 5.90
CA LEU A 349 0.49 6.49 6.32
C LEU A 349 -0.11 5.75 5.11
N HIS A 350 -0.70 6.47 4.15
CA HIS A 350 -1.24 5.84 2.94
C HIS A 350 -0.14 5.25 2.04
N PHE A 351 1.08 5.79 2.08
CA PHE A 351 2.24 5.22 1.40
C PHE A 351 2.65 3.89 2.04
N PHE A 352 2.91 3.83 3.35
CA PHE A 352 3.33 2.60 4.02
C PHE A 352 2.25 1.51 4.00
N ILE A 353 0.95 1.86 4.03
CA ILE A 353 -0.12 0.88 3.79
C ILE A 353 -0.10 0.38 2.34
N ASN A 354 0.24 1.20 1.33
CA ASN A 354 0.44 0.69 -0.04
C ASN A 354 1.67 -0.22 -0.15
N VAL A 355 2.79 0.14 0.49
CA VAL A 355 4.00 -0.71 0.56
C VAL A 355 3.61 -2.09 1.09
N ALA A 356 2.96 -2.13 2.26
CA ALA A 356 2.48 -3.37 2.88
C ALA A 356 1.56 -4.19 1.96
N ILE A 357 0.64 -3.55 1.22
CA ILE A 357 -0.26 -4.24 0.28
C ILE A 357 0.52 -4.83 -0.92
N ILE A 358 1.51 -4.11 -1.44
CA ILE A 358 2.29 -4.54 -2.60
C ILE A 358 3.25 -5.67 -2.20
N ASP A 359 3.98 -5.53 -1.09
CA ASP A 359 4.86 -6.58 -0.59
C ASP A 359 4.06 -7.83 -0.16
N ALA A 360 2.88 -7.68 0.45
CA ALA A 360 1.98 -8.82 0.73
C ALA A 360 1.49 -9.52 -0.55
N PHE A 361 1.21 -8.77 -1.62
CA PHE A 361 0.83 -9.32 -2.92
C PHE A 361 1.99 -10.07 -3.60
N ILE A 362 3.20 -9.51 -3.53
CA ILE A 362 4.43 -10.17 -4.01
C ILE A 362 4.63 -11.50 -3.29
N ILE A 363 4.58 -11.50 -1.96
CA ILE A 363 4.71 -12.71 -1.15
C ILE A 363 3.64 -13.73 -1.57
N PHE A 364 2.35 -13.35 -1.60
CA PHE A 364 1.24 -14.22 -2.03
C PHE A 364 1.47 -14.88 -3.40
N LYS A 365 2.07 -14.15 -4.36
CA LYS A 365 2.39 -14.65 -5.70
C LYS A 365 3.58 -15.60 -5.69
N GLU A 366 4.62 -15.32 -4.90
CA GLU A 366 5.77 -16.22 -4.70
C GLU A 366 5.38 -17.52 -3.97
N SER A 367 4.42 -17.49 -3.05
CA SER A 367 3.93 -18.68 -2.34
C SER A 367 3.16 -19.67 -3.22
N GLY A 368 2.90 -19.35 -4.49
CA GLY A 368 2.11 -20.19 -5.40
C GLY A 368 0.62 -20.29 -5.05
N GLN A 369 0.11 -19.42 -4.17
CA GLN A 369 -1.25 -19.48 -3.60
C GLN A 369 -2.35 -18.97 -4.54
N SER A 370 -1.99 -18.77 -5.82
CA SER A 370 -2.84 -18.18 -6.85
C SER A 370 -4.02 -19.09 -7.20
N ARG A 371 -5.23 -18.73 -6.77
CA ARG A 371 -6.47 -19.51 -7.02
C ARG A 371 -6.91 -19.57 -8.49
N LYS A 372 -6.20 -18.89 -9.40
CA LYS A 372 -6.45 -18.80 -10.85
C LYS A 372 -5.11 -18.64 -11.58
N ASN A 373 -5.05 -19.00 -12.87
CA ASN A 373 -3.82 -18.84 -13.69
C ASN A 373 -3.38 -17.37 -13.85
N ARG A 374 -4.34 -16.43 -13.89
CA ARG A 374 -4.09 -14.98 -13.84
C ARG A 374 -4.81 -14.40 -12.63
N TYR A 375 -4.10 -14.33 -11.51
CA TYR A 375 -4.56 -13.61 -10.32
C TYR A 375 -3.83 -12.25 -10.27
N SER A 376 -4.60 -11.18 -10.43
CA SER A 376 -4.13 -9.80 -10.62
C SER A 376 -3.92 -9.04 -9.30
N GLN A 377 -3.31 -7.85 -9.37
CA GLN A 377 -3.27 -6.97 -8.20
C GLN A 377 -4.67 -6.47 -7.81
N LEU A 378 -5.59 -6.38 -8.78
CA LEU A 378 -7.00 -6.04 -8.57
C LEU A 378 -7.73 -7.11 -7.75
N ASP A 379 -7.59 -8.39 -8.11
CA ASP A 379 -8.16 -9.52 -7.35
C ASP A 379 -7.69 -9.45 -5.89
N PHE A 380 -6.37 -9.27 -5.67
CA PHE A 380 -5.76 -9.22 -4.34
C PHE A 380 -6.34 -8.10 -3.48
N ARG A 381 -6.35 -6.87 -4.02
CA ARG A 381 -6.86 -5.69 -3.30
C ARG A 381 -8.36 -5.77 -3.03
N LEU A 382 -9.13 -6.35 -3.95
CA LEU A 382 -10.57 -6.54 -3.78
C LEU A 382 -10.87 -7.56 -2.66
N ALA A 383 -10.21 -8.72 -2.68
CA ALA A 383 -10.33 -9.73 -1.65
C ALA A 383 -9.86 -9.21 -0.28
N LEU A 384 -8.67 -8.61 -0.22
CA LEU A 384 -8.12 -8.02 1.00
C LEU A 384 -9.07 -6.97 1.62
N ALA A 385 -9.63 -6.07 0.80
CA ALA A 385 -10.57 -5.07 1.31
C ALA A 385 -11.86 -5.70 1.85
N GLN A 386 -12.40 -6.72 1.17
CA GLN A 386 -13.56 -7.48 1.65
C GLN A 386 -13.28 -8.22 2.96
N GLU A 387 -12.07 -8.76 3.14
CA GLU A 387 -11.67 -9.48 4.36
C GLU A 387 -11.37 -8.54 5.54
N LEU A 388 -10.81 -7.36 5.28
CA LEU A 388 -10.64 -6.30 6.29
C LEU A 388 -11.98 -5.72 6.75
N ILE A 389 -12.94 -5.56 5.84
CA ILE A 389 -14.30 -5.12 6.17
C ILE A 389 -15.07 -6.25 6.87
N GLY A 390 -14.93 -7.49 6.39
CA GLY A 390 -15.65 -8.66 6.88
C GLY A 390 -17.16 -8.44 6.92
N ASN A 391 -17.78 -8.79 8.05
CA ASN A 391 -19.20 -8.58 8.31
C ASN A 391 -19.51 -7.22 8.98
N PHE A 392 -18.58 -6.24 8.93
CA PHE A 392 -18.77 -4.96 9.60
C PHE A 392 -19.86 -4.11 8.93
N SER A 393 -20.89 -3.77 9.70
CA SER A 393 -21.96 -2.84 9.32
C SER A 393 -22.06 -1.75 10.38
N GLY A 394 -21.53 -0.57 10.08
CA GLY A 394 -21.66 0.64 10.90
C GLY A 394 -23.10 1.17 10.96
N ARG A 395 -24.00 0.61 10.14
CA ARG A 395 -25.43 0.62 10.43
C ARG A 395 -25.68 -0.44 11.50
N GLU A 396 -25.62 -0.05 12.77
CA GLU A 396 -26.24 -0.86 13.82
C GLU A 396 -27.67 -1.14 13.37
N LYS A 397 -28.07 -2.43 13.30
CA LYS A 397 -29.50 -2.75 13.30
C LYS A 397 -30.05 -2.03 14.53
N PRO A 398 -31.10 -1.20 14.42
CA PRO A 398 -31.59 -0.47 15.57
C PRO A 398 -31.87 -1.50 16.67
N LYS A 399 -31.05 -1.47 17.73
CA LYS A 399 -31.44 -2.10 18.99
C LYS A 399 -32.82 -1.54 19.26
N PRO A 400 -33.86 -2.39 19.42
CA PRO A 400 -35.19 -1.87 19.66
C PRO A 400 -35.09 -1.02 20.93
N THR A 401 -35.16 0.30 20.76
CA THR A 401 -35.26 1.22 21.87
C THR A 401 -36.67 1.02 22.42
N HIS A 402 -36.78 0.02 23.29
CA HIS A 402 -37.87 -0.15 24.22
C HIS A 402 -37.83 1.07 25.15
N LYS A 403 -38.28 2.22 24.63
CA LYS A 403 -38.76 3.30 25.48
C LYS A 403 -39.88 2.68 26.29
N LEU A 404 -39.72 2.67 27.60
CA LEU A 404 -40.74 2.25 28.54
C LEU A 404 -41.98 3.14 28.32
N GLN A 405 -42.90 2.67 27.49
CA GLN A 405 -44.15 3.35 27.17
C GLN A 405 -45.28 2.58 27.82
N SER A 406 -46.08 3.31 28.61
CA SER A 406 -47.24 2.78 29.30
C SER A 406 -48.18 2.04 28.34
N LEU A 407 -48.71 0.92 28.83
CA LEU A 407 -49.60 0.00 28.11
C LEU A 407 -50.88 0.68 27.60
N THR A 408 -51.23 1.87 28.14
CA THR A 408 -52.45 2.62 27.84
C THR A 408 -52.65 2.98 26.36
N ASN A 409 -51.59 3.02 25.56
CA ASN A 409 -51.66 3.41 24.13
C ASN A 409 -51.44 2.26 23.14
N HIS A 410 -51.20 1.02 23.61
CA HIS A 410 -51.01 -0.13 22.72
C HIS A 410 -52.37 -0.67 22.27
N LEU A 411 -52.62 -0.67 20.95
CA LEU A 411 -53.86 -1.14 20.34
C LEU A 411 -53.59 -2.26 19.34
N PHE A 412 -54.39 -3.32 19.40
CA PHE A 412 -54.39 -4.40 18.40
C PHE A 412 -55.27 -4.01 17.21
N VAL A 413 -54.65 -3.65 16.09
CA VAL A 413 -55.31 -3.11 14.91
C VAL A 413 -54.78 -3.72 13.63
N ARG A 414 -55.48 -3.48 12.50
CA ARG A 414 -54.96 -3.78 11.17
C ARG A 414 -53.85 -2.79 10.82
N LEU A 415 -52.65 -3.29 10.57
CA LEU A 415 -51.51 -2.50 10.12
C LEU A 415 -51.63 -2.24 8.62
N GLY A 416 -51.36 -1.00 8.18
CA GLY A 416 -51.46 -0.57 6.77
C GLY A 416 -50.35 -1.10 5.85
N ARG A 417 -49.70 -2.22 6.19
CA ARG A 417 -48.62 -2.84 5.40
C ARG A 417 -49.07 -4.19 4.84
N SER A 418 -48.35 -4.68 3.83
CA SER A 418 -48.49 -6.05 3.31
C SER A 418 -48.42 -7.08 4.45
N ARG A 419 -49.15 -8.19 4.30
CA ARG A 419 -49.16 -9.29 5.29
C ARG A 419 -47.73 -9.71 5.67
N SER A 420 -47.50 -9.93 6.95
CA SER A 420 -46.22 -10.38 7.49
C SER A 420 -46.43 -11.44 8.57
N TYR A 421 -45.36 -12.15 8.93
CA TYR A 421 -45.43 -13.26 9.87
C TYR A 421 -45.70 -12.80 11.30
N CYS A 422 -46.53 -13.54 12.02
CA CYS A 422 -46.79 -13.31 13.44
C CYS A 422 -45.53 -13.56 14.26
N LYS A 423 -45.01 -12.51 14.90
CA LYS A 423 -43.76 -12.55 15.67
C LYS A 423 -43.82 -13.56 16.83
N ARG A 424 -44.95 -13.68 17.53
CA ARG A 424 -45.10 -14.64 18.64
C ARG A 424 -45.08 -16.09 18.16
N CYS A 425 -45.97 -16.48 17.24
CA CYS A 425 -45.99 -17.84 16.65
C CYS A 425 -44.66 -18.27 16.03
N PHE A 426 -43.90 -17.35 15.43
CA PHE A 426 -42.57 -17.65 14.90
C PHE A 426 -41.57 -18.05 16.00
N VAL A 427 -41.65 -17.42 17.18
CA VAL A 427 -40.79 -17.74 18.34
C VAL A 427 -41.28 -18.97 19.10
N SER A 428 -42.59 -19.12 19.32
CA SER A 428 -43.13 -20.26 20.10
C SER A 428 -43.24 -21.56 19.30
N THR A 429 -43.43 -21.48 17.98
CA THR A 429 -43.62 -22.65 17.10
C THR A 429 -43.01 -22.40 15.71
N PRO A 430 -41.69 -22.58 15.53
CA PRO A 430 -41.01 -22.28 14.26
C PRO A 430 -41.61 -22.99 13.02
N ARG A 431 -42.21 -24.17 13.21
CA ARG A 431 -42.89 -24.96 12.16
C ARG A 431 -44.34 -24.56 11.86
N LYS A 432 -44.92 -23.58 12.57
CA LYS A 432 -46.31 -23.09 12.37
C LYS A 432 -46.36 -21.58 12.19
N ARG A 433 -45.64 -21.07 11.17
CA ARG A 433 -45.74 -19.68 10.71
C ARG A 433 -47.19 -19.35 10.35
N LYS A 434 -47.73 -18.28 10.94
CA LYS A 434 -49.01 -17.67 10.57
C LYS A 434 -48.76 -16.24 10.09
N ASP A 435 -49.20 -15.92 8.88
CA ASP A 435 -49.12 -14.56 8.34
C ASP A 435 -50.40 -13.78 8.64
N THR A 436 -50.26 -12.50 8.92
CA THR A 436 -51.31 -11.61 9.41
C THR A 436 -51.11 -10.20 8.87
N CYS A 437 -52.19 -9.42 8.81
CA CYS A 437 -52.14 -7.95 8.64
C CYS A 437 -52.52 -7.20 9.94
N TYR A 438 -52.74 -7.93 11.04
CA TYR A 438 -53.03 -7.36 12.35
C TYR A 438 -51.78 -7.36 13.24
N GLY A 439 -51.74 -6.45 14.21
CA GLY A 439 -50.59 -6.24 15.06
C GLY A 439 -50.77 -5.08 16.04
N CYS A 440 -49.70 -4.75 16.76
CA CYS A 440 -49.68 -3.54 17.59
C CYS A 440 -49.27 -2.34 16.74
N ALA A 441 -50.08 -1.27 16.75
CA ALA A 441 -49.75 -0.02 16.06
C ALA A 441 -48.45 0.61 16.58
N VAL A 442 -48.29 0.66 17.91
CA VAL A 442 -47.14 1.30 18.59
C VAL A 442 -45.85 0.52 18.36
N CYS A 443 -45.83 -0.79 18.64
CA CYS A 443 -44.66 -1.63 18.41
C CYS A 443 -44.38 -1.92 16.92
N THR A 444 -45.31 -1.59 16.01
CA THR A 444 -45.28 -1.94 14.57
C THR A 444 -45.07 -3.43 14.27
N VAL A 445 -45.46 -4.31 15.20
CA VAL A 445 -45.20 -5.75 15.17
C VAL A 445 -46.46 -6.54 14.80
N HIS A 446 -46.31 -7.51 13.91
CA HIS A 446 -47.39 -8.35 13.40
C HIS A 446 -47.69 -9.51 14.35
N LEU A 447 -48.98 -9.67 14.69
CA LEU A 447 -49.48 -10.60 15.71
C LEU A 447 -50.83 -11.17 15.22
N CYS A 448 -51.01 -12.50 15.21
CA CYS A 448 -52.17 -13.11 14.55
C CYS A 448 -53.44 -13.17 15.40
N SER A 449 -53.37 -12.83 16.69
CA SER A 449 -54.51 -12.88 17.62
C SER A 449 -54.25 -12.05 18.87
N ASN A 450 -55.32 -11.72 19.61
CA ASN A 450 -55.24 -11.09 20.93
C ASN A 450 -54.38 -11.90 21.92
N ALA A 451 -54.41 -13.24 21.85
CA ALA A 451 -53.53 -14.09 22.68
C ALA A 451 -52.05 -13.85 22.36
N CYS A 452 -51.66 -13.87 21.08
CA CYS A 452 -50.29 -13.55 20.67
C CYS A 452 -49.89 -12.11 21.03
N TYR A 453 -50.84 -11.17 20.98
CA TYR A 453 -50.63 -9.77 21.36
C TYR A 453 -50.40 -9.59 22.86
N ASN A 454 -51.27 -10.16 23.71
CA ASN A 454 -51.13 -10.08 25.16
C ASN A 454 -49.84 -10.76 25.63
N GLU A 455 -49.53 -11.94 25.09
CA GLU A 455 -48.33 -12.70 25.44
C GLU A 455 -47.05 -12.01 24.96
N TYR A 456 -47.07 -11.36 23.79
CA TYR A 456 -45.95 -10.54 23.32
C TYR A 456 -45.68 -9.38 24.28
N HIS A 457 -46.69 -8.59 24.64
CA HIS A 457 -46.49 -7.45 25.55
C HIS A 457 -46.09 -7.92 26.96
N ARG A 458 -46.66 -9.01 27.47
CA ARG A 458 -46.27 -9.60 28.76
C ARG A 458 -44.80 -10.04 28.80
N ILE A 459 -44.30 -10.72 27.76
CA ILE A 459 -42.90 -11.18 27.72
C ILE A 459 -41.95 -10.00 27.61
N TYR A 460 -42.22 -9.04 26.71
CA TYR A 460 -41.34 -7.89 26.46
C TYR A 460 -41.56 -6.71 27.43
N GLN A 461 -42.25 -6.95 28.56
CA GLN A 461 -42.35 -6.04 29.71
C GLN A 461 -41.65 -6.59 30.96
N LEU A 462 -41.39 -7.90 31.03
CA LEU A 462 -40.73 -8.56 32.17
C LEU A 462 -39.21 -8.73 31.94
N GLN A 463 -38.57 -7.83 31.19
CA GLN A 463 -37.11 -7.85 30.94
C GLN A 463 -36.36 -6.71 31.65
N GLU A 464 -36.98 -6.04 32.63
CA GLU A 464 -36.38 -4.98 33.46
C GLU A 464 -36.76 -5.15 34.95
N GLU A 465 -36.41 -6.30 35.52
CA GLU A 465 -36.10 -6.45 36.97
C GLU A 465 -34.69 -7.05 37.10
#